data_AF-A0A6A2YVD9-F1
#
_entry.id   AF-A0A6A2YVD9-F1
#
_cell.length_a   1.000
_cell.length_b   1.000
_cell.length_c   1.000
_cell.angle_alpha   90.00
_cell.angle_beta   90.00
_cell.angle_gamma   90.00
#
_symmetry.space_group_name_H-M   'P 1'
#
loop_
_entity.id
_entity.type
_entity.pdbx_description
1 polymer ?
#
loop_
_entity_poly.entity_id
_entity_poly.type
_entity_poly.pdbx_seq_one_letter_code
_entity_poly.pdbx_strand_id
1 'polypeptide(L)'
;MGSTYRLQLRNQAKPTDPKHQPYRFESVLKVLNNGDEKLKSWKVFVGFRNDEYLVSASNAVLADGTSLPANVGNGTVFAGYPMTDLKTAIETAGDLNQIQVQVKLLGTQFGVKPPNVPLPETIQLANDVHLS
;
A
#
# COMPACT_ATOMS: atom_id res chain seq x y z
N MET A 1 8.28 -4.72 -14.06
CA MET A 1 7.61 -3.83 -13.08
C MET A 1 7.43 -4.59 -11.76
N GLY A 2 7.38 -3.91 -10.61
CA GLY A 2 7.17 -4.59 -9.33
C GLY A 2 6.68 -3.70 -8.19
N SER A 3 6.09 -4.32 -7.16
CA SER A 3 5.65 -3.67 -5.93
C SER A 3 6.20 -4.40 -4.71
N THR A 4 6.55 -3.65 -3.66
CA THR A 4 7.09 -4.19 -2.40
C THR A 4 6.48 -3.46 -1.22
N TYR A 5 6.30 -4.13 -0.09
CA TYR A 5 5.79 -3.53 1.14
C TYR A 5 6.76 -3.76 2.29
N ARG A 6 6.89 -2.77 3.15
CA ARG A 6 7.71 -2.85 4.36
C ARG A 6 6.99 -2.25 5.55
N LEU A 7 6.78 -3.04 6.60
CA LEU A 7 6.39 -2.55 7.92
C LEU A 7 7.57 -1.79 8.55
N GLN A 8 7.34 -0.56 8.98
CA GLN A 8 8.34 0.29 9.63
C GLN A 8 8.18 0.31 11.14
N LEU A 9 6.94 0.42 11.61
CA LEU A 9 6.65 0.51 13.03
C LEU A 9 5.37 -0.25 13.35
N ARG A 10 5.37 -0.90 14.51
CA ARG A 10 4.17 -1.47 15.11
C ARG A 10 4.26 -1.30 16.62
N ASN A 11 3.29 -0.63 17.21
CA ASN A 11 3.24 -0.42 18.65
C ASN A 11 1.80 -0.53 19.17
N GLN A 12 1.68 -0.92 20.42
CA GLN A 12 0.37 -0.99 21.08
C GLN A 12 -0.26 0.39 21.11
N ALA A 13 -1.50 0.49 20.63
CA ALA A 13 -2.28 1.71 20.71
C ALA A 13 -3.19 1.67 21.94
N LYS A 14 -3.59 2.85 22.42
CA LYS A 14 -4.60 3.00 23.46
C LYS A 14 -5.99 3.22 22.83
N PRO A 15 -7.08 2.82 23.51
CA PRO A 15 -7.11 2.07 24.75
C PRO A 15 -6.63 0.62 24.57
N THR A 16 -6.22 -0.03 25.66
CA THR A 16 -5.87 -1.44 25.63
C THR A 16 -7.13 -2.29 25.72
N ASP A 17 -7.25 -3.29 24.85
CA ASP A 17 -8.36 -4.24 24.84
C ASP A 17 -7.79 -5.66 24.78
N PRO A 18 -7.88 -6.47 25.86
CA PRO A 18 -7.37 -7.83 25.86
C PRO A 18 -8.00 -8.76 24.79
N LYS A 19 -9.23 -8.48 24.36
CA LYS A 19 -9.96 -9.28 23.35
C LYS A 19 -9.72 -8.77 21.93
N HIS A 20 -9.45 -7.48 21.79
CA HIS A 20 -9.35 -6.82 20.49
C HIS A 20 -8.29 -5.71 20.49
N GLN A 21 -7.06 -6.04 20.89
CA GLN A 21 -6.02 -5.03 21.14
C GLN A 21 -5.66 -4.27 19.85
N PRO A 22 -5.81 -2.94 19.81
CA PRO A 22 -5.32 -2.14 18.70
C PRO A 22 -3.80 -2.01 18.72
N TYR A 23 -3.19 -2.16 17.55
CA TYR A 23 -1.79 -1.83 17.30
C TYR A 23 -1.72 -0.87 16.14
N ARG A 24 -1.12 0.29 16.40
CA ARG A 24 -0.78 1.22 15.35
C ARG A 24 0.31 0.61 14.48
N PHE A 25 0.21 0.80 13.17
CA PHE A 25 1.25 0.45 12.23
C PHE A 25 1.63 1.63 11.32
N GLU A 26 2.91 1.68 10.98
CA GLU A 26 3.42 2.45 9.84
C GLU A 26 4.08 1.51 8.86
N SER A 27 3.86 1.74 7.57
CA SER A 27 4.49 0.97 6.51
C SER A 27 4.71 1.79 5.25
N VAL A 28 5.54 1.26 4.37
CA VAL A 28 5.81 1.82 3.05
C VAL A 28 5.50 0.78 1.99
N LEU A 29 4.53 1.09 1.14
CA LEU A 29 4.33 0.43 -0.15
C LEU A 29 5.16 1.17 -1.20
N LYS A 30 5.99 0.44 -1.94
CA LYS A 30 6.79 0.97 -3.05
C LYS A 30 6.31 0.34 -4.35
N VAL A 31 6.12 1.16 -5.37
CA VAL A 31 5.86 0.72 -6.75
C VAL A 31 7.01 1.21 -7.61
N LEU A 32 7.58 0.33 -8.41
CA LEU A 32 8.74 0.61 -9.26
C LEU A 32 8.44 0.17 -10.70
N ASN A 33 8.53 1.11 -11.63
CA ASN A 33 8.56 0.83 -13.05
C ASN A 33 10.01 0.62 -13.53
N ASN A 34 10.43 -0.63 -13.57
CA ASN A 34 11.67 -1.06 -14.23
C ASN A 34 11.42 -1.70 -15.60
N GLY A 35 10.24 -1.48 -16.19
CA GLY A 35 9.89 -1.92 -17.53
C GLY A 35 10.36 -0.94 -18.62
N ASP A 36 10.24 -1.38 -19.85
CA ASP A 36 10.41 -0.61 -21.09
C ASP A 36 9.14 0.15 -21.49
N GLU A 37 7.99 -0.16 -20.87
CA GLU A 37 6.74 0.56 -21.03
C GLU A 37 6.37 1.44 -19.83
N LYS A 38 5.62 2.51 -20.09
CA LYS A 38 5.10 3.40 -19.05
C LYS A 38 4.00 2.68 -18.26
N LEU A 39 4.10 2.68 -16.92
CA LEU A 39 3.04 2.17 -16.05
C LEU A 39 1.98 3.25 -15.86
N LYS A 40 0.90 3.18 -16.64
CA LYS A 40 -0.21 4.14 -16.60
C LYS A 40 -1.20 3.80 -15.49
N SER A 41 -1.74 4.81 -14.82
CA SER A 41 -2.78 4.67 -13.79
C SER A 41 -2.50 3.50 -12.84
N TRP A 42 -1.32 3.50 -12.23
CA TRP A 42 -0.85 2.36 -11.44
C TRP A 42 -1.84 2.02 -10.32
N LYS A 43 -2.11 0.74 -10.16
CA LYS A 43 -2.94 0.18 -9.10
C LYS A 43 -2.20 -0.94 -8.40
N VAL A 44 -2.30 -1.01 -7.08
CA VAL A 44 -1.73 -2.11 -6.29
C VAL A 44 -2.77 -2.63 -5.32
N PHE A 45 -3.06 -3.93 -5.41
CA PHE A 45 -3.80 -4.63 -4.39
C PHE A 45 -2.88 -4.95 -3.21
N VAL A 46 -3.36 -4.66 -1.99
CA VAL A 46 -2.74 -5.04 -0.73
C VAL A 46 -3.73 -5.89 0.05
N GLY A 47 -3.39 -7.15 0.25
CA GLY A 47 -4.16 -8.13 1.02
C GLY A 47 -3.91 -7.97 2.52
N PHE A 48 -4.61 -7.02 3.13
CA PHE A 48 -4.81 -7.01 4.59
C PHE A 48 -5.72 -8.20 4.98
N ARG A 49 -5.63 -8.69 6.22
CA ARG A 49 -6.24 -9.98 6.60
C ARG A 49 -6.74 -10.10 8.04
N ASN A 50 -6.58 -9.07 8.85
CA ASN A 50 -6.97 -9.12 10.26
C ASN A 50 -8.25 -8.33 10.44
N ASP A 51 -8.13 -7.01 10.54
CA ASP A 51 -9.23 -6.05 10.62
C ASP A 51 -8.62 -4.64 10.48
N GLU A 52 -7.74 -4.47 9.49
CA GLU A 52 -6.95 -3.27 9.38
C GLU A 52 -7.84 -2.05 9.09
N TYR A 53 -7.67 -1.00 9.89
CA TYR A 53 -8.28 0.29 9.68
C TYR A 53 -7.21 1.26 9.20
N LEU A 54 -7.28 1.65 7.94
CA LEU A 54 -6.31 2.56 7.36
C LEU A 54 -6.70 4.00 7.67
N VAL A 55 -5.77 4.75 8.22
CA VAL A 55 -5.98 6.15 8.61
C VAL A 55 -5.53 7.12 7.53
N SER A 56 -4.38 6.84 6.89
CA SER A 56 -3.88 7.67 5.80
C SER A 56 -3.01 6.89 4.84
N ALA A 57 -2.96 7.33 3.57
CA ALA A 57 -2.05 6.88 2.55
C ALA A 57 -1.47 8.09 1.81
N SER A 58 -0.13 8.23 1.77
CA SER A 58 0.50 9.29 0.97
C SER A 58 0.56 8.89 -0.50
N ASN A 59 0.40 9.85 -1.42
CA ASN A 59 0.56 9.62 -2.86
C ASN A 59 -0.40 8.57 -3.46
N ALA A 60 -1.47 8.22 -2.76
CA ALA A 60 -2.44 7.23 -3.19
C ALA A 60 -3.81 7.50 -2.57
N VAL A 61 -4.84 7.00 -3.25
CA VAL A 61 -6.22 6.92 -2.76
C VAL A 61 -6.71 5.47 -2.84
N LEU A 62 -7.82 5.16 -2.18
CA LEU A 62 -8.50 3.89 -2.38
C LEU A 62 -9.22 3.92 -3.73
N ALA A 63 -9.01 2.89 -4.55
CA ALA A 63 -9.52 2.85 -5.93
C ALA A 63 -11.04 2.67 -6.01
N ASP A 64 -11.69 2.25 -4.93
CA ASP A 64 -13.15 2.14 -4.79
C ASP A 64 -13.82 3.49 -4.47
N GLY A 65 -13.04 4.55 -4.27
CA GLY A 65 -13.53 5.89 -3.92
C GLY A 65 -13.83 6.08 -2.43
N THR A 66 -13.59 5.06 -1.59
CA THR A 66 -13.77 5.16 -0.14
C THR A 66 -12.82 6.19 0.43
N SER A 67 -13.34 7.12 1.24
CA SER A 67 -12.52 8.12 1.93
C SER A 67 -11.84 7.53 3.16
N LEU A 68 -10.59 7.92 3.40
CA LEU A 68 -9.88 7.57 4.63
C LEU A 68 -10.31 8.50 5.78
N PRO A 69 -10.43 7.98 7.02
CA PRO A 69 -10.01 6.64 7.43
C PRO A 69 -11.08 5.54 7.12
N ALA A 70 -10.65 4.31 6.83
CA ALA A 70 -11.55 3.24 6.37
C ALA A 70 -11.10 1.83 6.80
N ASN A 71 -12.07 0.91 6.92
CA ASN A 71 -11.78 -0.51 7.09
C ASN A 71 -11.29 -1.10 5.76
N VAL A 72 -10.14 -1.77 5.80
CA VAL A 72 -9.48 -2.40 4.66
C VAL A 72 -9.13 -3.85 4.94
N GLY A 73 -9.70 -4.47 5.99
CA GLY A 73 -9.30 -5.80 6.49
C GLY A 73 -9.49 -6.95 5.50
N ASN A 74 -10.32 -6.77 4.46
CA ASN A 74 -10.50 -7.73 3.35
C ASN A 74 -9.55 -7.47 2.17
N GLY A 75 -8.53 -6.65 2.40
CA GLY A 75 -7.68 -6.10 1.36
C GLY A 75 -8.29 -4.88 0.68
N THR A 76 -7.44 -4.13 -0.01
CA THR A 76 -7.85 -2.93 -0.75
C THR A 76 -6.94 -2.69 -1.95
N VAL A 77 -7.44 -1.92 -2.92
CA VAL A 77 -6.67 -1.50 -4.08
C VAL A 77 -6.32 -0.03 -3.92
N PHE A 78 -5.02 0.27 -3.91
CA PHE A 78 -4.50 1.63 -3.97
C PHE A 78 -4.37 2.06 -5.42
N ALA A 79 -4.75 3.30 -5.72
CA ALA A 79 -4.49 3.96 -6.98
C ALA A 79 -3.63 5.21 -6.76
N GLY A 80 -2.74 5.53 -7.70
CA GLY A 80 -1.86 6.70 -7.58
C GLY A 80 -2.60 8.04 -7.60
N TYR A 81 -2.20 8.95 -6.71
CA TYR A 81 -2.74 10.32 -6.66
C TYR A 81 -1.76 11.30 -5.98
N PRO A 82 -1.50 12.50 -6.53
CA PRO A 82 -1.94 12.98 -7.84
C PRO A 82 -1.13 12.37 -9.00
N MET A 83 -0.02 11.68 -8.70
CA MET A 83 0.82 11.03 -9.69
C MET A 83 0.26 9.65 -10.03
N THR A 84 -0.48 9.57 -11.14
CA THR A 84 -1.14 8.34 -11.59
C THR A 84 -0.23 7.44 -12.41
N ASP A 85 0.83 7.99 -13.01
CA ASP A 85 1.68 7.28 -13.96
C ASP A 85 3.14 7.25 -13.52
N LEU A 86 3.86 6.16 -13.83
CA LEU A 86 5.32 6.06 -13.68
C LEU A 86 5.96 5.90 -15.06
N LYS A 87 6.96 6.74 -15.36
CA LYS A 87 7.72 6.72 -16.62
C LYS A 87 8.62 5.49 -16.69
N THR A 88 9.26 5.28 -17.85
CA THR A 88 10.21 4.19 -18.04
C THR A 88 11.61 4.59 -17.56
N ALA A 89 12.45 3.62 -17.23
CA ALA A 89 13.85 3.89 -16.90
C ALA A 89 14.64 4.43 -18.12
N ILE A 90 14.20 4.10 -19.35
CA ILE A 90 14.81 4.55 -20.60
C ILE A 90 14.60 6.05 -20.79
N GLU A 91 13.35 6.52 -20.69
CA GLU A 91 12.98 7.93 -20.88
C GLU A 91 13.61 8.87 -19.83
N THR A 92 13.93 8.32 -18.67
CA THR A 92 14.32 9.08 -17.47
C THR A 92 15.78 8.89 -17.08
N ALA A 93 16.55 8.14 -17.87
CA ALA A 93 17.91 7.72 -17.54
C ALA A 93 18.01 7.08 -16.13
N GLY A 94 16.96 6.37 -15.71
CA GLY A 94 16.88 5.70 -14.40
C GLY A 94 16.54 6.61 -13.21
N ASP A 95 16.04 7.84 -13.42
CA ASP A 95 15.63 8.73 -12.33
C ASP A 95 14.47 8.13 -11.50
N LEU A 96 14.79 7.68 -10.28
CA LEU A 96 13.84 7.07 -9.34
C LEU A 96 12.66 7.98 -8.99
N ASN A 97 12.79 9.30 -9.07
CA ASN A 97 11.67 10.20 -8.78
C ASN A 97 10.58 10.14 -9.87
N GLN A 98 10.91 9.62 -11.05
CA GLN A 98 10.01 9.54 -12.20
C GLN A 98 9.53 8.11 -12.48
N ILE A 99 10.24 7.10 -11.98
CA ILE A 99 9.93 5.69 -12.21
C ILE A 99 9.46 4.94 -10.95
N GLN A 100 9.38 5.62 -9.81
CA GLN A 100 9.00 5.02 -8.53
C GLN A 100 8.04 5.92 -7.75
N VAL A 101 7.17 5.31 -6.97
CA VAL A 101 6.40 5.99 -5.91
C VAL A 101 6.54 5.23 -4.60
N GLN A 102 6.54 5.99 -3.51
CA GLN A 102 6.42 5.46 -2.15
C GLN A 102 5.12 5.97 -1.53
N VAL A 103 4.33 5.03 -1.02
CA VAL A 103 3.08 5.24 -0.32
C VAL A 103 3.31 4.91 1.15
N LYS A 104 3.37 5.95 1.98
CA LYS A 104 3.42 5.81 3.43
C LYS A 104 2.00 5.55 3.93
N LEU A 105 1.83 4.45 4.64
CA LEU A 105 0.57 4.01 5.20
C LEU A 105 0.64 4.15 6.72
N LEU A 106 -0.43 4.71 7.27
CA LEU A 106 -0.67 4.75 8.70
C LEU A 106 -2.01 4.08 8.97
N GLY A 107 -2.05 3.18 9.93
CA GLY A 107 -3.30 2.54 10.30
C GLY A 107 -3.26 1.87 11.67
N THR A 108 -4.35 1.18 11.96
CA THR A 108 -4.51 0.31 13.12
C THR A 108 -4.79 -1.09 12.63
N GLN A 109 -4.17 -2.10 13.23
CA GLN A 109 -4.56 -3.50 13.09
C GLN A 109 -5.03 -3.99 14.46
N PHE A 110 -5.89 -4.99 14.50
CA PHE A 110 -6.41 -5.52 15.75
C PHE A 110 -6.06 -6.99 15.93
N GLY A 111 -5.99 -7.43 17.20
CA GLY A 111 -5.86 -8.85 17.54
C GLY A 111 -4.49 -9.49 17.24
N VAL A 112 -3.57 -8.77 16.58
CA VAL A 112 -2.23 -9.28 16.25
C VAL A 112 -1.20 -8.87 17.30
N LYS A 113 -0.87 -9.78 18.22
CA LYS A 113 0.26 -9.57 19.14
C LYS A 113 1.58 -9.52 18.35
N PRO A 114 2.42 -8.48 18.50
CA PRO A 114 3.80 -8.50 18.01
C PRO A 114 4.53 -9.75 18.52
N PRO A 115 5.43 -10.37 17.74
CA PRO A 115 5.94 -9.97 16.42
C PRO A 115 5.42 -10.82 15.22
N ASN A 116 4.48 -11.73 15.43
CA ASN A 116 4.41 -12.97 14.63
C ASN A 116 3.50 -13.00 13.39
N VAL A 117 3.10 -11.87 12.81
CA VAL A 117 2.34 -11.91 11.54
C VAL A 117 2.90 -10.86 10.56
N PRO A 118 3.51 -11.30 9.42
CA PRO A 118 3.91 -10.39 8.37
C PRO A 118 2.64 -9.72 7.82
N LEU A 119 2.66 -8.39 7.81
CA LEU A 119 1.74 -7.57 7.06
C LEU A 119 2.44 -7.05 5.81
N PRO A 120 1.74 -7.00 4.65
CA PRO A 120 0.45 -7.63 4.33
C PRO A 120 0.60 -9.13 4.02
N GLU A 121 -0.51 -9.83 3.79
CA GLU A 121 -0.51 -11.22 3.31
C GLU A 121 -0.10 -11.32 1.84
N THR A 122 -0.59 -10.40 1.02
CA THR A 122 -0.37 -10.41 -0.43
C THR A 122 -0.18 -8.99 -0.96
N ILE A 123 0.66 -8.85 -1.97
CA ILE A 123 0.83 -7.59 -2.72
C ILE A 123 0.85 -7.95 -4.18
N GLN A 124 0.01 -7.30 -4.98
CA GLN A 124 -0.08 -7.57 -6.41
C GLN A 124 -0.28 -6.26 -7.15
N LEU A 125 0.44 -6.08 -8.26
CA LEU A 125 0.12 -5.01 -9.20
C LEU A 125 -1.24 -5.34 -9.82
N ALA A 126 -2.20 -4.43 -9.70
CA ALA A 126 -3.59 -4.61 -10.07
C ALA A 126 -3.99 -3.79 -11.31
N ASN A 127 -3.00 -3.42 -12.12
CA ASN A 127 -3.23 -2.83 -13.43
C ASN A 127 -3.92 -3.84 -14.34
N ASP A 128 -4.97 -3.42 -15.03
CA ASP A 128 -5.58 -4.23 -16.08
C ASP A 128 -4.51 -4.51 -17.13
N VAL A 129 -4.15 -5.78 -17.32
CA VAL A 129 -3.40 -6.20 -18.51
C VAL A 129 -4.33 -5.98 -19.70
N HIS A 130 -4.16 -4.86 -20.40
CA HIS A 130 -4.78 -4.70 -21.71
C HIS A 130 -4.09 -5.70 -22.64
N LEU A 131 -4.71 -6.88 -22.81
CA LEU A 131 -4.44 -7.71 -23.97
C LEU A 131 -4.99 -6.94 -25.18
N SER A 132 -4.11 -6.23 -25.87
CA SER A 132 -4.33 -5.76 -27.23
C SER A 132 -4.37 -6.92 -28.20
#